data_AF-A0A814HR69-F1
#
_entry.id   AF-A0A814HR69-F1
#
_cell.length_a   1.000
_cell.length_b   1.000
_cell.length_c   1.000
_cell.angle_alpha   90.00
_cell.angle_beta   90.00
_cell.angle_gamma   90.00
#
_symmetry.space_group_name_H-M   'P 1'
#
loop_
_entity.id
_entity.type
_entity.pdbx_description
1 polymer ?
#
loop_
_entity_poly.entity_id
_entity_poly.type
_entity_poly.pdbx_seq_one_letter_code
_entity_poly.pdbx_strand_id
1 'polypeptide(L)'
;MSTYKLYYFNNRGRGEVCRLIFAAAGQIYEDIRYEDDQWLLYKDKILLGQMPVLEYNDIKLPQSRAIARFLAKQFQLAVFDEQNDVKREELSKKFFSKELPKHLQNLDVLLKVFGNGGSFFVGNHLTWADLYFYNFFETILGINENCLNNYPSLKQNRQEVEKQPKIAKYLQNRPKTSV
;
A
#
# COMPACT_ATOMS: atom_id res chain seq x y z
N MET A 1 17.88 -27.23 -10.65
CA MET A 1 18.40 -25.99 -10.03
C MET A 1 17.53 -24.85 -10.51
N SER A 2 16.99 -24.01 -9.62
CA SER A 2 16.22 -22.84 -10.04
C SER A 2 17.13 -21.86 -10.77
N THR A 3 16.70 -21.36 -11.92
CA THR A 3 17.46 -20.38 -12.72
C THR A 3 16.94 -18.98 -12.41
N TYR A 4 17.84 -18.06 -12.07
CA TYR A 4 17.53 -16.67 -11.77
C TYR A 4 18.13 -15.77 -12.84
N LYS A 5 17.33 -14.85 -13.39
CA LYS A 5 17.81 -13.77 -14.27
C LYS A 5 17.28 -12.44 -13.77
N LEU A 6 18.15 -11.45 -13.62
CA LEU A 6 17.79 -10.10 -13.23
C LEU A 6 17.97 -9.17 -14.42
N TYR A 7 16.89 -8.59 -14.90
CA TYR A 7 16.90 -7.61 -15.98
C TYR A 7 16.88 -6.19 -15.39
N TYR A 8 17.89 -5.38 -15.69
CA TYR A 8 17.95 -3.98 -15.31
C TYR A 8 18.76 -3.13 -16.30
N PHE A 9 18.80 -1.82 -16.08
CA PHE A 9 19.71 -0.94 -16.80
C PHE A 9 21.17 -1.23 -16.44
N ASN A 10 22.10 -0.83 -17.32
CA ASN A 10 23.54 -0.88 -17.07
C ASN A 10 24.01 0.17 -16.04
N ASN A 11 23.38 0.17 -14.88
CA ASN A 11 23.73 0.96 -13.72
C ASN A 11 23.27 0.25 -12.43
N ARG A 12 23.59 0.83 -11.27
CA ARG A 12 23.15 0.30 -9.96
C ARG A 12 21.65 0.44 -9.78
N GLY A 13 21.18 1.70 -9.71
CA GLY A 13 19.78 2.08 -9.58
C GLY A 13 18.96 1.21 -8.59
N ARG A 14 17.72 0.91 -8.97
CA ARG A 14 16.79 0.10 -8.18
C ARG A 14 17.09 -1.41 -8.24
N GLY A 15 17.91 -1.86 -9.18
CA GLY A 15 18.32 -3.27 -9.31
C GLY A 15 19.40 -3.69 -8.30
N GLU A 16 20.19 -2.74 -7.80
CA GLU A 16 21.38 -3.02 -6.99
C GLU A 16 21.08 -3.80 -5.70
N VAL A 17 19.98 -3.48 -5.02
CA VAL A 17 19.59 -4.21 -3.81
C VAL A 17 19.39 -5.71 -4.09
N CYS A 18 18.88 -6.06 -5.27
CA CYS A 18 18.67 -7.46 -5.67
C CYS A 18 20.02 -8.14 -5.94
N ARG A 19 20.97 -7.44 -6.60
CA ARG A 19 22.33 -7.92 -6.82
C ARG A 19 23.07 -8.20 -5.51
N LEU A 20 22.96 -7.28 -4.55
CA LEU A 20 23.56 -7.43 -3.22
C LEU A 20 22.95 -8.61 -2.45
N ILE A 21 21.64 -8.86 -2.59
CA ILE A 21 20.99 -10.03 -2.00
C ILE A 21 21.54 -11.33 -2.60
N PHE A 22 21.69 -11.41 -3.93
CA PHE A 22 22.31 -12.58 -4.57
C PHE A 22 23.76 -12.79 -4.11
N ALA A 23 24.54 -11.71 -4.03
CA ALA A 23 25.92 -11.75 -3.56
C ALA A 23 26.02 -12.22 -2.10
N ALA A 24 25.18 -11.69 -1.20
CA ALA A 24 25.12 -12.10 0.20
C ALA A 24 24.70 -13.58 0.36
N ALA A 25 23.87 -14.09 -0.54
CA ALA A 25 23.41 -15.47 -0.55
C ALA A 25 24.41 -16.45 -1.22
N GLY A 26 25.46 -15.96 -1.88
CA GLY A 26 26.31 -16.78 -2.75
C GLY A 26 25.56 -17.42 -3.92
N GLN A 27 24.39 -16.89 -4.29
CA GLN A 27 23.54 -17.44 -5.33
C GLN A 27 23.96 -16.93 -6.71
N ILE A 28 24.26 -17.85 -7.61
CA ILE A 28 24.54 -17.55 -9.01
C ILE A 28 23.24 -17.15 -9.72
N TYR A 29 23.30 -16.07 -10.51
CA TYR A 29 22.21 -15.55 -11.33
C TYR A 29 22.78 -14.89 -12.59
N GLU A 30 21.94 -14.71 -13.61
CA GLU A 30 22.28 -13.95 -14.82
C GLU A 30 21.94 -12.47 -14.62
N ASP A 31 22.92 -11.57 -14.65
CA ASP A 31 22.74 -10.11 -14.56
C ASP A 31 22.63 -9.50 -15.97
N ILE A 32 21.40 -9.40 -16.47
CA ILE A 32 21.11 -8.92 -17.81
C ILE A 32 20.95 -7.40 -17.77
N ARG A 33 21.88 -6.71 -18.43
CA ARG A 33 21.98 -5.25 -18.44
C ARG A 33 21.62 -4.68 -19.80
N TYR A 34 20.61 -3.83 -19.83
CA TYR A 34 20.23 -3.08 -21.03
C TYR A 34 20.84 -1.68 -21.03
N GLU A 35 21.26 -1.26 -22.21
CA GLU A 35 21.47 0.16 -22.53
C GLU A 35 20.12 0.84 -22.77
N ASP A 36 20.07 2.17 -22.61
CA ASP A 36 18.81 2.94 -22.64
C ASP A 36 18.05 2.81 -23.99
N ASP A 37 18.78 2.67 -25.09
CA ASP A 37 18.25 2.49 -26.45
C ASP A 37 17.61 1.11 -26.66
N GLN A 38 18.23 0.06 -26.11
CA GLN A 38 17.73 -1.32 -26.15
C GLN A 38 16.43 -1.48 -25.34
N TRP A 39 16.30 -0.76 -24.23
CA TRP A 39 15.13 -0.82 -23.36
C TRP A 39 13.84 -0.38 -24.07
N LEU A 40 13.90 0.64 -24.92
CA LEU A 40 12.73 1.13 -25.64
C LEU A 40 12.08 0.04 -26.51
N LEU A 41 12.86 -0.90 -27.03
CA LEU A 41 12.38 -2.03 -27.84
C LEU A 41 11.76 -3.16 -27.01
N TYR A 42 12.00 -3.18 -25.70
CA TYR A 42 11.57 -4.24 -24.78
C TYR A 42 10.49 -3.80 -23.79
N LYS A 43 10.26 -2.49 -23.62
CA LYS A 43 9.32 -1.92 -22.66
C LYS A 43 7.93 -2.54 -22.74
N ASP A 44 7.37 -2.65 -23.94
CA ASP A 44 6.00 -3.13 -24.14
C ASP A 44 5.85 -4.65 -23.93
N LYS A 45 6.97 -5.38 -23.82
CA LYS A 45 7.01 -6.83 -23.57
C LYS A 45 7.05 -7.19 -22.09
N ILE A 46 7.10 -6.20 -21.20
CA ILE A 46 7.15 -6.36 -19.75
C ILE A 46 5.82 -5.94 -19.15
N LEU A 47 5.27 -6.77 -18.24
CA LEU A 47 3.92 -6.63 -17.66
C LEU A 47 3.58 -5.22 -17.11
N LEU A 48 4.58 -4.44 -16.70
CA LEU A 48 4.41 -3.08 -16.19
C LEU A 48 5.23 -2.01 -16.95
N GLY A 49 5.90 -2.38 -18.05
CA GLY A 49 6.77 -1.46 -18.79
C GLY A 49 7.85 -0.79 -17.92
N GLN A 50 8.35 -1.51 -16.91
CA GLN A 50 9.29 -1.02 -15.90
C GLN A 50 10.32 -2.09 -15.53
N MET A 51 11.52 -1.66 -15.17
CA MET A 51 12.59 -2.49 -14.60
C MET A 51 12.93 -2.02 -13.17
N PRO A 52 13.47 -2.89 -12.28
CA PRO A 52 13.94 -4.25 -12.54
C PRO A 52 12.84 -5.30 -12.65
N VAL A 53 13.19 -6.40 -13.32
CA VAL A 53 12.39 -7.62 -13.42
C VAL A 53 13.27 -8.81 -13.06
N LEU A 54 12.79 -9.67 -12.16
CA LEU A 54 13.38 -10.97 -11.89
C LEU A 54 12.63 -12.03 -12.69
N GLU A 55 13.34 -12.89 -13.41
CA GLU A 55 12.81 -14.13 -13.96
C GLU A 55 13.26 -15.30 -13.09
N TYR A 56 12.28 -16.04 -12.58
CA TYR A 56 12.46 -17.19 -11.71
C TYR A 56 11.53 -18.31 -12.19
N ASN A 57 12.09 -19.43 -12.67
CA ASN A 57 11.34 -20.55 -13.24
C ASN A 57 10.27 -20.09 -14.26
N ASP A 58 10.70 -19.29 -15.25
CA ASP A 58 9.86 -18.70 -16.31
C ASP A 58 8.80 -17.67 -15.85
N ILE A 59 8.73 -17.37 -14.55
CA ILE A 59 7.86 -16.33 -14.00
C ILE A 59 8.63 -15.01 -13.93
N LYS A 60 8.10 -13.97 -14.56
CA LYS A 60 8.64 -12.60 -14.50
C LYS A 60 7.99 -11.80 -13.38
N LEU A 61 8.75 -11.53 -12.32
CA LEU A 61 8.38 -10.72 -11.17
C LEU A 61 8.93 -9.29 -11.32
N PRO A 62 8.09 -8.28 -11.59
CA PRO A 62 8.52 -6.89 -11.61
C PRO A 62 8.61 -6.29 -10.19
N GLN A 63 9.02 -5.02 -10.11
CA GLN A 63 9.11 -4.19 -8.88
C GLN A 63 10.27 -4.56 -7.94
N SER A 64 11.26 -3.66 -7.82
CA SER A 64 12.49 -3.90 -7.04
C SER A 64 12.26 -4.33 -5.59
N ARG A 65 11.25 -3.76 -4.91
CA ARG A 65 10.94 -4.14 -3.52
C ARG A 65 10.28 -5.50 -3.40
N ALA A 66 9.45 -5.89 -4.37
CA ALA A 66 8.84 -7.21 -4.40
C ALA A 66 9.91 -8.28 -4.67
N ILE A 67 10.77 -8.03 -5.66
CA ILE A 67 11.94 -8.86 -5.97
C ILE A 67 12.84 -9.00 -4.74
N ALA A 68 13.24 -7.89 -4.10
CA ALA A 68 14.12 -7.92 -2.93
C ALA A 68 13.51 -8.72 -1.77
N ARG A 69 12.22 -8.55 -1.48
CA ARG A 69 11.52 -9.34 -0.44
C ARG A 69 11.42 -10.82 -0.79
N PHE A 70 11.15 -11.14 -2.06
CA PHE A 70 11.11 -12.51 -2.55
C PHE A 70 12.48 -13.19 -2.39
N LEU A 71 13.54 -12.57 -2.91
CA LEU A 71 14.91 -13.10 -2.82
C LEU A 71 15.39 -13.20 -1.36
N ALA A 72 15.14 -12.18 -0.55
CA ALA A 72 15.49 -12.23 0.87
C ALA A 72 14.76 -13.37 1.61
N LYS A 73 13.51 -13.69 1.22
CA LYS A 73 12.81 -14.88 1.72
C LYS A 73 13.46 -16.18 1.24
N GLN A 74 13.75 -16.30 -0.05
CA GLN A 74 14.36 -17.51 -0.63
C GLN A 74 15.72 -17.83 0.00
N PHE A 75 16.52 -16.81 0.30
CA PHE A 75 17.88 -16.98 0.81
C PHE A 75 18.01 -16.79 2.32
N GLN A 76 16.88 -16.75 3.06
CA GLN A 76 16.88 -16.59 4.52
C GLN A 76 17.60 -15.31 4.99
N LEU A 77 17.64 -14.28 4.15
CA LEU A 77 18.18 -12.94 4.44
C LEU A 77 17.09 -11.95 4.91
N ALA A 78 15.86 -12.41 5.01
CA ALA A 78 14.78 -11.69 5.65
C ALA A 78 14.55 -12.26 7.05
N VAL A 79 14.49 -11.38 8.04
CA VAL A 79 14.03 -11.73 9.38
C VAL A 79 12.52 -11.93 9.33
N PHE A 80 12.08 -13.13 8.96
CA PHE A 80 10.75 -13.64 9.26
C PHE A 80 10.81 -14.34 10.60
N ASP A 81 11.05 -13.56 11.65
CA ASP A 81 11.00 -14.03 13.02
C ASP A 81 9.54 -14.02 13.47
N GLU A 82 9.11 -15.08 14.16
CA GLU A 82 7.87 -15.10 14.94
C GLU A 82 7.77 -13.85 15.81
N GLN A 83 8.88 -13.34 16.35
CA GLN A 83 8.93 -12.06 17.09
C GLN A 83 8.52 -10.86 16.24
N ASN A 84 8.78 -10.82 14.94
CA ASN A 84 8.33 -9.73 14.06
C ASN A 84 6.83 -9.82 13.80
N ASP A 85 6.26 -11.01 13.71
CA ASP A 85 4.81 -11.19 13.57
C ASP A 85 4.09 -10.94 14.90
N VAL A 86 4.65 -11.39 16.03
CA VAL A 86 4.22 -11.01 17.39
C VAL A 86 4.29 -9.49 17.56
N LYS A 87 5.40 -8.84 17.18
CA LYS A 87 5.55 -7.38 17.26
C LYS A 87 4.58 -6.64 16.35
N ARG A 88 4.27 -7.17 15.16
CA ARG A 88 3.22 -6.62 14.28
C ARG A 88 1.85 -6.75 14.93
N GLU A 89 1.56 -7.89 15.54
CA GLU A 89 0.31 -8.12 16.26
C GLU A 89 0.20 -7.20 17.47
N GLU A 90 1.27 -7.04 18.26
CA GLU A 90 1.34 -6.10 19.38
C GLU A 90 1.17 -4.65 18.94
N LEU A 91 1.83 -4.23 17.86
CA LEU A 91 1.69 -2.88 17.29
C LEU A 91 0.27 -2.66 16.75
N SER A 92 -0.33 -3.67 16.12
CA SER A 92 -1.72 -3.63 15.67
C SER A 92 -2.66 -3.49 16.87
N LYS A 93 -2.53 -4.34 17.90
CA LYS A 93 -3.30 -4.25 19.15
C LYS A 93 -3.13 -2.88 19.81
N LYS A 94 -1.91 -2.35 19.90
CA LYS A 94 -1.64 -1.01 20.44
C LYS A 94 -2.30 0.08 19.61
N PHE A 95 -2.22 0.00 18.28
CA PHE A 95 -2.84 0.96 17.38
C PHE A 95 -4.36 0.99 17.60
N PHE A 96 -5.03 -0.16 17.53
CA PHE A 96 -6.50 -0.23 17.67
C PHE A 96 -7.00 0.09 19.07
N SER A 97 -6.27 -0.30 20.12
CA SER A 97 -6.70 -0.07 21.51
C SER A 97 -6.39 1.33 22.05
N LYS A 98 -5.36 2.01 21.51
CA LYS A 98 -4.88 3.28 22.09
C LYS A 98 -4.80 4.43 21.08
N GLU A 99 -4.09 4.22 19.97
CA GLU A 99 -3.79 5.32 19.04
C GLU A 99 -5.00 5.71 18.18
N LEU A 100 -5.77 4.71 17.72
CA LEU A 100 -6.96 4.93 16.89
C LEU A 100 -8.05 5.71 17.63
N PRO A 101 -8.46 5.35 18.87
CA PRO A 101 -9.42 6.16 19.63
C PRO A 101 -8.97 7.62 19.82
N LYS A 102 -7.67 7.84 20.08
CA LYS A 102 -7.11 9.18 20.19
C LYS A 102 -7.21 9.97 18.87
N HIS A 103 -6.89 9.34 17.74
CA HIS A 103 -7.02 9.97 16.43
C HIS A 103 -8.48 10.28 16.11
N LEU A 104 -9.39 9.35 16.37
CA LEU A 104 -10.83 9.56 16.17
C LEU A 104 -11.38 10.69 17.04
N GLN A 105 -10.96 10.77 18.30
CA GLN A 105 -11.32 11.88 19.18
C GLN A 105 -10.84 13.23 18.61
N ASN A 106 -9.60 13.28 18.13
CA ASN A 106 -9.06 14.50 17.51
C ASN A 106 -9.83 14.87 16.24
N LEU A 107 -10.15 13.91 15.38
CA LEU A 107 -10.93 14.14 14.16
C LEU A 107 -12.35 14.64 14.47
N ASP A 108 -13.01 14.06 15.48
CA ASP A 108 -14.34 14.49 15.92
C ASP A 108 -14.30 15.93 16.47
N VAL A 109 -13.26 16.31 17.22
CA VAL A 109 -13.03 17.70 17.65
C VAL A 109 -12.81 18.62 16.45
N LEU A 110 -11.95 18.24 15.50
CA LEU A 110 -11.67 19.04 14.32
C LEU A 110 -12.94 19.28 13.49
N LEU A 111 -13.74 18.25 13.24
CA LEU A 111 -15.01 18.37 12.53
C LEU A 111 -15.95 19.35 13.26
N LYS A 112 -16.09 19.22 14.58
CA LYS A 112 -16.97 20.11 15.36
C LYS A 112 -16.51 21.56 15.36
N VAL A 113 -15.20 21.80 15.40
CA VAL A 113 -14.63 23.16 15.42
C VAL A 113 -14.72 23.83 14.05
N PHE A 114 -14.35 23.12 12.99
CA PHE A 114 -14.20 23.71 11.66
C PHE A 114 -15.42 23.50 10.74
N GLY A 115 -16.33 22.58 11.08
CA GLY A 115 -17.52 22.28 10.31
C GLY A 115 -18.65 23.31 10.41
N ASN A 116 -18.48 24.38 11.20
CA ASN A 116 -19.46 25.47 11.33
C ASN A 116 -20.90 24.98 11.61
N GLY A 117 -21.04 23.97 12.48
CA GLY A 117 -22.34 23.33 12.82
C GLY A 117 -22.89 22.37 11.76
N GLY A 118 -22.18 22.18 10.64
CA GLY A 118 -22.49 21.20 9.61
C GLY A 118 -21.88 19.82 9.84
N SER A 119 -22.06 18.93 8.86
CA SER A 119 -21.57 17.55 8.90
C SER A 119 -20.24 17.34 8.19
N PHE A 120 -19.66 18.39 7.59
CA PHE A 120 -18.39 18.34 6.88
C PHE A 120 -17.24 18.87 7.75
N PHE A 121 -16.02 18.44 7.46
CA PHE A 121 -14.84 18.81 8.26
C PHE A 121 -14.54 20.31 8.22
N VAL A 122 -14.83 20.99 7.11
CA VAL A 122 -14.56 22.43 6.94
C VAL A 122 -15.74 23.10 6.28
N GLY A 123 -16.39 24.01 7.02
CA GLY A 123 -17.59 24.70 6.55
C GLY A 123 -18.78 23.75 6.38
N ASN A 124 -19.70 24.11 5.49
CA ASN A 124 -21.01 23.47 5.34
C ASN A 124 -21.19 22.68 4.03
N HIS A 125 -20.11 22.36 3.32
CA HIS A 125 -20.15 21.62 2.06
C HIS A 125 -19.01 20.61 1.96
N LEU A 126 -19.14 19.65 1.04
CA LEU A 126 -18.14 18.63 0.78
C LEU A 126 -16.79 19.26 0.38
N THR A 127 -15.73 18.84 1.06
CA THR A 127 -14.35 19.17 0.72
C THR A 127 -13.52 17.90 0.53
N TRP A 128 -12.28 18.07 0.06
CA TRP A 128 -11.35 16.95 -0.06
C TRP A 128 -10.98 16.33 1.29
N ALA A 129 -11.11 17.06 2.41
CA ALA A 129 -10.87 16.52 3.75
C ALA A 129 -11.87 15.40 4.07
N ASP A 130 -13.13 15.58 3.70
CA ASP A 130 -14.19 14.59 3.87
C ASP A 130 -13.94 13.34 3.01
N LEU A 131 -13.50 13.54 1.76
CA LEU A 131 -13.16 12.45 0.85
C LEU A 131 -11.94 11.64 1.33
N TYR A 132 -10.93 12.34 1.85
CA TYR A 132 -9.74 11.71 2.39
C TYR A 132 -10.09 10.88 3.62
N PHE A 133 -10.86 11.45 4.55
CA PHE A 133 -11.36 10.73 5.71
C PHE A 133 -12.20 9.52 5.30
N TYR A 134 -13.14 9.70 4.36
CA TYR A 134 -13.98 8.62 3.85
C TYR A 134 -13.14 7.46 3.29
N ASN A 135 -12.22 7.74 2.37
CA ASN A 135 -11.39 6.70 1.75
C ASN A 135 -10.46 6.03 2.76
N PHE A 136 -9.77 6.80 3.60
CA PHE A 136 -8.82 6.24 4.57
C PHE A 136 -9.51 5.33 5.59
N PHE A 137 -10.73 5.68 6.02
CA PHE A 137 -11.47 4.90 6.99
C PHE A 137 -12.19 3.67 6.41
N GLU A 138 -12.29 3.51 5.08
CA GLU A 138 -12.79 2.26 4.48
C GLU A 138 -11.99 1.05 4.97
N THR A 139 -10.66 1.12 4.90
CA THR A 139 -9.78 0.03 5.36
C THR A 139 -9.91 -0.24 6.85
N ILE A 140 -10.01 0.82 7.67
CA ILE A 140 -10.14 0.68 9.14
C ILE A 140 -11.49 0.05 9.49
N LEU A 141 -12.57 0.46 8.83
CA LEU A 141 -13.91 -0.11 9.02
C LEU A 141 -13.99 -1.56 8.55
N GLY A 142 -13.25 -1.94 7.51
CA GLY A 142 -13.09 -3.33 7.10
C GLY A 142 -12.41 -4.22 8.17
N ILE A 143 -11.61 -3.63 9.06
CA ILE A 143 -10.96 -4.35 10.18
C ILE A 143 -11.81 -4.29 11.46
N ASN A 144 -12.40 -3.13 11.76
CA ASN A 144 -13.27 -2.92 12.91
C ASN A 144 -14.43 -1.99 12.53
N GLU A 145 -15.54 -2.59 12.14
CA GLU A 145 -16.78 -1.89 11.73
C GLU A 145 -17.35 -0.97 12.82
N ASN A 146 -17.04 -1.27 14.08
CA ASN A 146 -17.58 -0.59 15.25
C ASN A 146 -16.70 0.58 15.73
N CYS A 147 -15.55 0.84 15.08
CA CYS A 147 -14.59 1.85 15.54
C CYS A 147 -15.17 3.28 15.60
N LEU A 148 -16.21 3.58 14.82
CA LEU A 148 -16.89 4.87 14.82
C LEU A 148 -18.09 4.96 15.77
N ASN A 149 -18.45 3.91 16.53
CA ASN A 149 -19.68 3.87 17.35
C ASN A 149 -19.78 5.02 18.37
N ASN A 150 -18.64 5.45 18.91
CA ASN A 150 -18.57 6.55 19.88
C ASN A 150 -18.42 7.94 19.24
N TYR A 151 -18.42 8.03 17.90
CA TYR A 151 -18.13 9.25 17.14
C TYR A 151 -19.25 9.54 16.13
N PRO A 152 -20.46 9.93 16.58
CA PRO A 152 -21.63 10.12 15.71
C PRO A 152 -21.41 11.18 14.63
N SER A 153 -20.66 12.25 14.90
CA SER A 153 -20.35 13.30 13.90
C SER A 153 -19.52 12.74 12.74
N LEU A 154 -18.56 11.85 13.03
CA LEU A 154 -17.76 11.18 12.00
C LEU A 154 -18.58 10.18 11.19
N LYS A 155 -19.52 9.46 11.82
CA LYS A 155 -20.48 8.61 11.09
C LYS A 155 -21.36 9.44 10.16
N GLN A 156 -21.89 10.55 10.66
CA GLN A 156 -22.74 11.45 9.90
C GLN A 156 -21.99 12.03 8.69
N ASN A 157 -20.74 12.45 8.87
CA ASN A 157 -19.89 12.91 7.77
C ASN A 157 -19.84 11.90 6.62
N ARG A 158 -19.55 10.62 6.94
CA ARG A 158 -19.48 9.57 5.93
C ARG A 158 -20.80 9.36 5.20
N GLN A 159 -21.91 9.38 5.93
CA GLN A 159 -23.25 9.29 5.34
C GLN A 159 -23.53 10.47 4.40
N GLU A 160 -23.14 11.69 4.78
CA GLU A 160 -23.29 12.87 3.92
C GLU A 160 -22.40 12.83 2.67
N VAL A 161 -21.20 12.23 2.77
CA VAL A 161 -20.34 11.95 1.61
C VAL A 161 -20.99 10.93 0.67
N GLU A 162 -21.55 9.84 1.21
CA GLU A 162 -22.22 8.79 0.43
C GLU A 162 -23.47 9.30 -0.29
N LYS A 163 -24.20 10.24 0.32
CA LYS A 163 -25.40 10.86 -0.28
C LYS A 163 -25.08 11.78 -1.46
N GLN A 164 -23.83 12.18 -1.65
CA GLN A 164 -23.47 13.07 -2.77
C GLN A 164 -23.71 12.36 -4.11
N PRO A 165 -24.54 12.89 -5.02
CA PRO A 165 -25.00 12.14 -6.19
C PRO A 165 -23.90 11.55 -7.07
N LYS A 166 -22.82 12.32 -7.29
CA LYS A 166 -21.66 11.87 -8.10
C LYS A 166 -20.86 10.78 -7.39
N ILE A 167 -20.77 10.83 -6.06
CA ILE A 167 -20.06 9.85 -5.25
C ILE A 167 -20.88 8.58 -5.13
N ALA A 168 -22.17 8.69 -4.79
CA ALA A 168 -23.11 7.56 -4.79
C ALA A 168 -23.04 6.77 -6.11
N LYS A 169 -23.09 7.48 -7.25
CA LYS A 169 -22.95 6.86 -8.57
C LYS A 169 -21.60 6.17 -8.76
N TYR A 170 -20.50 6.77 -8.31
CA TYR A 170 -19.18 6.13 -8.36
C TYR A 170 -19.12 4.87 -7.48
N LEU A 171 -19.58 4.95 -6.24
CA LEU A 171 -19.57 3.84 -5.27
C LEU A 171 -20.41 2.65 -5.75
N GLN A 172 -21.51 2.88 -6.47
CA GLN A 172 -22.33 1.83 -7.08
C GLN A 172 -21.61 1.12 -8.23
N ASN A 173 -20.75 1.81 -8.97
CA ASN A 173 -20.11 1.29 -10.18
C ASN A 173 -18.66 0.85 -9.99
N ARG A 174 -18.01 1.21 -8.86
CA ARG A 174 -16.63 0.81 -8.60
C ARG A 174 -16.53 -0.72 -8.41
N PRO A 175 -15.47 -1.38 -8.89
CA PRO A 175 -15.24 -2.79 -8.62
C PRO A 175 -15.26 -3.08 -7.12
N LYS A 176 -15.88 -4.20 -6.72
CA LYS A 176 -15.84 -4.68 -5.34
C LYS A 176 -14.50 -5.35 -5.08
N THR A 177 -13.72 -4.81 -4.15
CA THR A 177 -12.45 -5.38 -3.69
C THR A 177 -12.57 -5.79 -2.22
N SER A 178 -11.75 -6.76 -1.80
CA SER A 178 -11.76 -7.28 -0.41
C SER A 178 -11.10 -6.34 0.60
N VAL A 179 -10.41 -5.30 0.14
CA VAL A 179 -9.93 -4.11 0.86
C VAL A 179 -9.84 -2.95 -0.13
#